data_AF-A0A8H7UQ41-F1
#
_entry.id   AF-A0A8H7UQ41-F1
#
_cell.length_a   1.000
_cell.length_b   1.000
_cell.length_c   1.000
_cell.angle_alpha   90.00
_cell.angle_beta   90.00
_cell.angle_gamma   90.00
#
_symmetry.space_group_name_H-M   'P 1'
#
loop_
_entity.id
_entity.type
_entity.pdbx_description
1 polymer ?
#
loop_
_entity_poly.entity_id
_entity_poly.type
_entity_poly.pdbx_seq_one_letter_code
_entity_poly.pdbx_strand_id
1 'polypeptide(L)'
;MKFTVAITSIAVALALSSSAEAASCSSVYGQCGGIGWTGPTCCDAGSTCISQESNKYYSQCIPDTKKASTSSCSAVYTQCGGEGWTGPTCCESGSSCVTKDGNKYYSQCLPGSSNNDATTTKKSTTTKAATTTTKKSTTTTKAATTTTKVATTTKAATTTKAATKTTTSAASSSTNTGYKAISGGASGSGSTTRYWDCCKASCSWPNKASVSNPVDVCAANGISLLDENTASGCDNGSGFMCNNNQPWAVNDDLAYGFAAASIAGSNEAGWCCGCYELTFTSGAASGKKMVVQVTNTGGDLGSNHFDLQMPGGGVGIFNGCAAQWGAPNDGWGARYGGVSALSDCSSLPSALQAGCKWRFNWFKNSDNPSMTFKEVTCPAELTTRSGCERK
;
A
#
# COMPACT_ATOMS: atom_id res chain seq x y z
N MET A 1 33.57 46.71 74.34
CA MET A 1 34.16 45.83 73.30
C MET A 1 33.15 45.74 72.15
N LYS A 2 33.59 46.12 70.94
CA LYS A 2 32.77 46.24 69.74
C LYS A 2 32.41 44.84 69.24
N PHE A 3 31.13 44.48 69.19
CA PHE A 3 30.67 43.27 68.51
C PHE A 3 30.07 43.66 67.16
N THR A 4 30.85 43.39 66.12
CA THR A 4 30.52 43.57 64.71
C THR A 4 29.44 42.57 64.31
N VAL A 5 28.30 43.07 63.81
CA VAL A 5 27.25 42.25 63.21
C VAL A 5 27.73 41.81 61.83
N ALA A 6 28.08 40.53 61.69
CA ALA A 6 28.36 39.91 60.40
C ALA A 6 27.03 39.46 59.78
N ILE A 7 26.56 40.20 58.77
CA ILE A 7 25.43 39.81 57.93
C ILE A 7 25.98 38.82 56.89
N THR A 8 25.79 37.53 57.11
CA THR A 8 26.08 36.49 56.12
C THR A 8 24.97 36.49 55.07
N SER A 9 25.25 37.15 53.93
CA SER A 9 24.42 37.10 52.74
C SER A 9 24.37 35.67 52.18
N ILE A 10 23.24 34.99 52.35
CA ILE A 10 22.93 33.74 51.65
C ILE A 10 22.61 34.11 50.21
N ALA A 11 23.59 33.98 49.32
CA ALA A 11 23.35 34.00 47.88
C ALA A 11 22.66 32.70 47.48
N VAL A 12 21.34 32.74 47.30
CA VAL A 12 20.60 31.67 46.63
C VAL A 12 20.99 31.69 45.15
N ALA A 13 21.93 30.83 44.78
CA ALA A 13 22.23 30.55 43.38
C ALA A 13 21.04 29.79 42.78
N LEU A 14 20.15 30.51 42.08
CA LEU A 14 19.24 29.87 41.13
C LEU A 14 20.08 29.29 40.00
N ALA A 15 20.40 28.00 40.09
CA ALA A 15 20.84 27.22 38.95
C ALA A 15 19.67 27.13 37.97
N LEU A 16 19.61 28.06 37.02
CA LEU A 16 18.83 27.91 35.80
C LEU A 16 19.39 26.68 35.07
N SER A 17 18.73 25.55 35.30
CA SER A 17 18.93 24.35 34.51
C SER A 17 18.43 24.67 33.11
N SER A 18 19.33 25.09 32.22
CA SER A 18 19.08 25.05 30.79
C SER A 18 19.03 23.58 30.39
N SER A 19 17.83 22.99 30.46
CA SER A 19 17.50 21.82 29.68
C SER A 19 17.63 22.23 28.22
N ALA A 20 18.78 21.93 27.63
CA ALA A 20 18.87 21.76 26.20
C ALA A 20 17.97 20.57 25.88
N GLU A 21 16.70 20.87 25.60
CA GLU A 21 15.74 19.93 25.05
C GLU A 21 16.45 19.26 23.87
N ALA A 22 16.75 17.97 23.99
CA ALA A 22 17.18 17.20 22.84
C ALA A 22 16.06 17.32 21.83
N ALA A 23 16.26 18.13 20.79
CA ALA A 23 15.26 18.36 19.76
C ALA A 23 15.01 17.01 19.09
N SER A 24 13.97 16.31 19.54
CA SER A 24 13.48 15.10 18.91
C SER A 24 13.12 15.44 17.48
N CYS A 25 13.47 14.56 16.55
CA CYS A 25 13.10 14.77 15.16
C CYS A 25 11.58 14.87 15.02
N SER A 26 11.16 15.63 14.01
CA SER A 26 9.75 15.81 13.69
C SER A 26 9.21 14.50 13.12
N SER A 27 8.01 14.12 13.56
CA SER A 27 7.38 12.89 13.10
C SER A 27 7.13 12.91 11.60
N VAL A 28 6.91 11.75 10.99
CA VAL A 28 6.46 11.66 9.60
C VAL A 28 5.23 12.56 9.40
N TYR A 29 5.25 13.38 8.35
CA TYR A 29 4.31 14.47 8.03
C TYR A 29 4.32 15.69 8.97
N GLY A 30 5.20 15.74 9.95
CA GLY A 30 5.41 16.90 10.82
C GLY A 30 6.18 18.03 10.12
N GLN A 31 6.04 19.27 10.64
CA GLN A 31 6.83 20.40 10.17
C GLN A 31 8.28 20.27 10.64
N CYS A 32 9.23 20.46 9.73
CA CYS A 32 10.66 20.30 9.98
C CYS A 32 11.49 21.49 9.50
N GLY A 33 10.84 22.60 9.12
CA GLY A 33 11.53 23.77 8.60
C GLY A 33 10.60 24.85 8.05
N GLY A 34 11.20 25.92 7.53
CA GLY A 34 10.53 27.10 6.99
C GLY A 34 11.08 28.41 7.54
N ILE A 35 10.94 29.52 6.81
CA ILE A 35 11.36 30.84 7.30
C ILE A 35 10.65 31.16 8.63
N GLY A 36 11.41 31.44 9.69
CA GLY A 36 10.90 31.76 11.02
C GLY A 36 10.54 30.55 11.89
N TRP A 37 10.74 29.32 11.41
CA TRP A 37 10.56 28.11 12.21
C TRP A 37 11.66 27.96 13.27
N THR A 38 11.27 27.74 14.53
CA THR A 38 12.17 27.54 15.67
C THR A 38 12.12 26.11 16.24
N GLY A 39 11.38 25.20 15.60
CA GLY A 39 11.23 23.80 16.03
C GLY A 39 12.24 22.84 15.39
N PRO A 40 12.02 21.51 15.46
CA PRO A 40 12.96 20.51 14.97
C PRO A 40 13.25 20.66 13.47
N THR A 41 14.51 20.41 13.08
CA THR A 41 14.98 20.46 11.67
C THR A 41 15.35 19.10 11.09
N CYS A 42 15.12 18.02 11.85
CA CYS A 42 15.31 16.63 11.41
C CYS A 42 13.98 15.89 11.43
N CYS A 43 13.92 14.74 10.76
CA CYS A 43 12.74 13.89 10.64
C CYS A 43 12.99 12.49 11.22
N ASP A 44 11.93 11.84 11.72
CA ASP A 44 12.00 10.46 12.17
C ASP A 44 12.50 9.53 11.06
N ALA A 45 13.20 8.45 11.44
CA ALA A 45 13.85 7.52 10.53
C ALA A 45 12.88 7.00 9.44
N GLY A 46 13.32 7.06 8.18
CA GLY A 46 12.50 6.72 7.01
C GLY A 46 11.69 7.89 6.42
N SER A 47 11.96 9.13 6.85
CA SER A 47 11.40 10.34 6.25
C SER A 47 12.44 11.47 6.15
N THR A 48 12.30 12.30 5.12
CA THR A 48 13.19 13.43 4.83
C THR A 48 12.44 14.76 4.90
N CYS A 49 13.08 15.79 5.43
CA CYS A 49 12.51 17.14 5.46
C CYS A 49 12.53 17.76 4.06
N ILE A 50 11.35 18.02 3.49
CA ILE A 50 11.20 18.62 2.16
C ILE A 50 10.59 20.01 2.30
N SER A 51 11.25 21.02 1.71
CA SER A 51 10.69 22.36 1.57
C SER A 51 9.56 22.37 0.54
N GLN A 52 8.39 22.91 0.89
CA GLN A 52 7.29 23.01 -0.07
C GLN A 52 7.58 24.13 -1.08
N GLU A 53 7.60 23.80 -2.37
CA GLU A 53 7.93 24.75 -3.45
C GLU A 53 6.95 25.94 -3.51
N SER A 54 5.70 25.74 -3.09
CA SER A 54 4.67 26.78 -3.03
C SER A 54 4.69 27.61 -1.74
N ASN A 55 5.49 27.23 -0.73
CA ASN A 55 5.53 27.92 0.55
C ASN A 55 6.91 27.86 1.25
N LYS A 56 7.70 28.91 1.07
CA LYS A 56 9.01 29.09 1.73
C LYS A 56 8.97 29.16 3.27
N TYR A 57 7.80 29.35 3.88
CA TYR A 57 7.62 29.36 5.33
C TYR A 57 7.33 27.97 5.91
N TYR A 58 7.28 26.92 5.09
CA TYR A 58 6.89 25.58 5.53
C TYR A 58 7.68 24.46 4.85
N SER A 59 8.30 23.59 5.65
CA SER A 59 8.94 22.33 5.22
C SER A 59 8.39 21.17 6.04
N GLN A 60 8.20 20.01 5.42
CA GLN A 60 7.51 18.86 6.02
C GLN A 60 8.32 17.58 5.89
N CYS A 61 8.29 16.72 6.91
CA CYS A 61 8.86 15.38 6.86
C CYS A 61 8.01 14.48 5.97
N ILE A 62 8.55 14.05 4.83
CA ILE A 62 7.84 13.17 3.90
C ILE A 62 8.53 11.81 3.91
N PRO A 63 7.79 10.69 3.97
CA PRO A 63 8.38 9.35 3.83
C PRO A 63 9.22 9.23 2.58
N ASP A 64 10.38 8.59 2.71
CA ASP A 64 11.35 8.45 1.62
C ASP A 64 10.80 7.63 0.44
N THR A 65 9.69 6.90 0.64
CA THR A 65 8.94 6.18 -0.41
C THR A 65 8.21 7.06 -1.41
N LYS A 66 8.10 8.38 -1.16
CA LYS A 66 7.43 9.34 -2.06
C LYS A 66 8.37 10.30 -2.78
N LYS A 67 9.69 10.17 -2.63
CA LYS A 67 10.69 10.97 -3.37
C LYS A 67 11.68 10.08 -4.12
N ALA A 68 11.23 9.42 -5.17
CA ALA A 68 12.14 8.78 -6.12
C ALA A 68 12.91 9.85 -6.91
N SER A 69 14.14 10.13 -6.47
CA SER A 69 15.36 10.14 -7.30
C SER A 69 16.42 11.05 -6.68
N THR A 70 17.43 10.46 -6.03
CA THR A 70 18.81 10.41 -6.57
C THR A 70 19.72 9.73 -5.54
N SER A 71 20.35 8.62 -5.96
CA SER A 71 21.36 7.82 -5.25
C SER A 71 20.89 6.75 -4.26
N SER A 72 20.03 5.85 -4.73
CA SER A 72 20.06 4.45 -4.28
C SER A 72 20.25 3.54 -5.49
N CYS A 73 20.77 2.34 -5.26
CA CYS A 73 21.00 1.37 -6.33
C CYS A 73 19.70 0.98 -7.05
N SER A 74 19.82 0.66 -8.34
CA SER A 74 18.74 0.18 -9.19
C SER A 74 18.14 -1.11 -8.63
N ALA A 75 16.82 -1.21 -8.61
CA ALA A 75 16.12 -2.40 -8.16
C ALA A 75 16.38 -3.61 -9.07
N VAL A 76 16.16 -4.81 -8.54
CA VAL A 76 16.24 -6.06 -9.32
C VAL A 76 15.37 -5.97 -10.57
N TYR A 77 15.90 -6.39 -11.71
CA TYR A 77 15.31 -6.29 -13.06
C TYR A 77 15.17 -4.88 -13.64
N THR A 78 15.72 -3.84 -13.01
CA THR A 78 15.70 -2.47 -13.57
C THR A 78 17.01 -2.11 -14.26
N GLN A 79 16.99 -1.07 -15.09
CA GLN A 79 18.17 -0.60 -15.80
C GLN A 79 19.20 -0.04 -14.81
N CYS A 80 20.43 -0.49 -14.95
CA CYS A 80 21.58 -0.11 -14.12
C CYS A 80 22.77 0.35 -14.96
N GLY A 81 22.62 0.47 -16.27
CA GLY A 81 23.70 0.89 -17.16
C GLY A 81 23.32 0.89 -18.64
N GLY A 82 24.31 1.21 -19.47
CA GLY A 82 24.19 1.37 -20.92
C GLY A 82 24.71 2.72 -21.41
N GLU A 83 25.16 2.79 -22.67
CA GLU A 83 25.55 4.06 -23.29
C GLU A 83 24.42 5.10 -23.20
N GLY A 84 24.71 6.28 -22.63
CA GLY A 84 23.74 7.36 -22.45
C GLY A 84 22.85 7.26 -21.22
N TRP A 85 22.99 6.21 -20.39
CA TRP A 85 22.25 6.07 -19.13
C TRP A 85 22.73 7.08 -18.08
N THR A 86 21.81 7.82 -17.48
CA THR A 86 22.07 8.83 -16.42
C THR A 86 21.51 8.44 -15.05
N GLY A 87 20.95 7.24 -14.92
CA GLY A 87 20.40 6.72 -13.66
C GLY A 87 21.42 5.94 -12.82
N PRO A 88 20.98 5.21 -11.77
CA PRO A 88 21.89 4.49 -10.89
C PRO A 88 22.69 3.41 -11.63
N THR A 89 23.94 3.20 -11.20
CA THR A 89 24.89 2.23 -11.81
C THR A 89 25.20 1.02 -10.94
N CYS A 90 24.60 0.96 -9.75
CA CYS A 90 24.67 -0.18 -8.84
C CYS A 90 23.31 -0.86 -8.73
N CYS A 91 23.27 -2.11 -8.25
CA CYS A 91 22.04 -2.87 -8.03
C CYS A 91 21.75 -3.07 -6.54
N GLU A 92 20.49 -3.21 -6.18
CA GLU A 92 20.09 -3.61 -4.82
C GLU A 92 20.79 -4.91 -4.38
N SER A 93 21.02 -5.04 -3.08
CA SER A 93 21.80 -6.14 -2.49
C SER A 93 21.29 -7.50 -2.95
N GLY A 94 22.21 -8.35 -3.43
CA GLY A 94 21.90 -9.67 -4.00
C GLY A 94 21.69 -9.70 -5.52
N SER A 95 21.90 -8.56 -6.20
CA SER A 95 21.85 -8.46 -7.67
C SER A 95 23.10 -7.83 -8.26
N SER A 96 23.40 -8.16 -9.51
CA SER A 96 24.52 -7.62 -10.29
C SER A 96 24.04 -6.93 -11.56
N CYS A 97 24.69 -5.83 -11.95
CA CYS A 97 24.36 -5.13 -13.17
C CYS A 97 24.97 -5.87 -14.37
N VAL A 98 24.13 -6.41 -15.26
CA VAL A 98 24.56 -7.22 -16.40
C VAL A 98 24.14 -6.54 -17.70
N THR A 99 25.09 -6.27 -18.60
CA THR A 99 24.79 -5.77 -19.95
C THR A 99 24.07 -6.85 -20.76
N LYS A 100 22.99 -6.49 -21.45
CA LYS A 100 22.26 -7.45 -22.30
C LYS A 100 23.06 -7.74 -23.57
N ASP A 101 23.18 -9.02 -23.92
CA ASP A 101 23.86 -9.47 -25.14
C ASP A 101 23.30 -8.74 -26.37
N GLY A 102 24.20 -8.15 -27.16
CA GLY A 102 23.85 -7.41 -28.37
C GLY A 102 23.34 -5.98 -28.15
N ASN A 103 23.22 -5.48 -26.91
CA ASN A 103 22.75 -4.12 -26.63
C ASN A 103 23.65 -3.34 -25.65
N LYS A 104 24.61 -2.59 -26.19
CA LYS A 104 25.50 -1.71 -25.42
C LYS A 104 24.81 -0.52 -24.73
N TYR A 105 23.55 -0.22 -25.11
CA TYR A 105 22.76 0.87 -24.53
C TYR A 105 21.94 0.43 -23.32
N TYR A 106 21.98 -0.86 -22.94
CA TYR A 106 21.12 -1.39 -21.88
C TYR A 106 21.80 -2.45 -21.00
N SER A 107 21.91 -2.15 -19.71
CA SER A 107 22.31 -3.10 -18.66
C SER A 107 21.24 -3.19 -17.58
N GLN A 108 20.98 -4.39 -17.08
CA GLN A 108 19.88 -4.69 -16.16
C GLN A 108 20.40 -5.38 -14.89
N CYS A 109 19.84 -5.02 -13.74
CA CYS A 109 20.10 -5.73 -12.49
C CYS A 109 19.51 -7.14 -12.55
N LEU A 110 20.33 -8.18 -12.45
CA LEU A 110 19.87 -9.56 -12.39
C LEU A 110 20.24 -10.19 -11.04
N PRO A 111 19.34 -10.98 -10.42
CA PRO A 111 19.64 -11.67 -9.18
C PRO A 111 20.73 -12.73 -9.40
N GLY A 112 21.74 -12.72 -8.54
CA GLY A 112 22.89 -13.63 -8.65
C GLY A 112 23.75 -13.57 -7.40
N SER A 113 23.79 -14.68 -6.66
CA SER A 113 24.61 -14.90 -5.47
C SER A 113 26.10 -14.76 -5.80
N SER A 114 26.84 -13.94 -5.04
CA SER A 114 28.29 -13.97 -5.09
C SER A 114 28.81 -15.35 -4.67
N ASN A 115 29.46 -16.05 -5.60
CA ASN A 115 30.68 -16.82 -5.33
C ASN A 115 31.45 -16.94 -6.65
N ASN A 116 32.43 -16.05 -6.83
CA ASN A 116 33.81 -16.46 -7.04
C ASN A 116 34.72 -15.22 -6.90
N ASP A 117 35.51 -15.26 -5.83
CA ASP A 117 36.88 -14.76 -5.89
C ASP A 117 37.60 -15.51 -7.01
N ALA A 118 38.11 -14.77 -7.98
CA ALA A 118 39.23 -15.18 -8.80
C ALA A 118 39.95 -13.92 -9.30
N THR A 119 40.84 -13.43 -8.45
CA THR A 119 42.18 -12.96 -8.85
C THR A 119 42.55 -13.33 -10.29
N THR A 120 42.69 -12.34 -11.18
CA THR A 120 43.72 -12.35 -12.25
C THR A 120 43.83 -10.99 -12.96
N THR A 121 44.96 -10.33 -12.67
CA THR A 121 45.81 -9.56 -13.61
C THR A 121 45.19 -8.46 -14.48
N LYS A 122 45.36 -7.24 -13.96
CA LYS A 122 45.84 -6.03 -14.65
C LYS A 122 46.42 -6.29 -16.06
N LYS A 123 45.73 -5.79 -17.10
CA LYS A 123 46.41 -5.31 -18.32
C LYS A 123 45.80 -4.00 -18.78
N SER A 124 46.51 -2.95 -18.37
CA SER A 124 46.42 -1.59 -18.91
C SER A 124 46.67 -1.62 -20.41
N THR A 125 45.73 -1.10 -21.20
CA THR A 125 46.02 -0.69 -22.57
C THR A 125 45.44 0.71 -22.79
N THR A 126 46.38 1.65 -22.77
CA THR A 126 46.29 3.04 -23.20
C THR A 126 45.98 3.15 -24.69
N THR A 127 45.00 3.98 -25.06
CA THR A 127 45.03 4.71 -26.35
C THR A 127 44.26 6.03 -26.26
N LYS A 128 45.04 7.09 -26.06
CA LYS A 128 45.11 8.37 -26.78
C LYS A 128 43.82 9.10 -27.21
N ALA A 129 43.76 10.33 -26.72
CA ALA A 129 42.89 11.44 -27.09
C ALA A 129 42.79 11.72 -28.60
N ALA A 130 41.60 12.16 -29.02
CA ALA A 130 41.39 13.00 -30.20
C ALA A 130 40.45 14.16 -29.85
N THR A 131 40.99 15.35 -30.02
CA THR A 131 40.45 16.70 -29.86
C THR A 131 39.60 17.10 -31.09
N THR A 132 38.53 17.89 -30.91
CA THR A 132 38.06 19.02 -31.76
C THR A 132 36.69 19.51 -31.25
N THR A 133 36.59 20.67 -30.55
CA THR A 133 36.30 22.05 -31.03
C THR A 133 34.87 22.36 -31.52
N THR A 134 34.13 23.04 -30.63
CA THR A 134 33.20 24.20 -30.79
C THR A 134 32.15 24.25 -31.91
N LYS A 135 30.88 24.49 -31.52
CA LYS A 135 30.21 25.77 -31.81
C LYS A 135 29.05 26.09 -30.85
N LYS A 136 29.16 27.31 -30.28
CA LYS A 136 28.19 28.06 -29.49
C LYS A 136 27.06 28.56 -30.38
N SER A 137 25.80 28.39 -29.96
CA SER A 137 24.67 29.16 -30.49
C SER A 137 23.81 29.67 -29.35
N THR A 138 23.84 30.99 -29.22
CA THR A 138 23.02 31.86 -28.38
C THR A 138 21.68 32.13 -29.04
N THR A 139 20.58 32.07 -28.26
CA THR A 139 19.35 32.78 -28.63
C THR A 139 18.67 33.38 -27.40
N THR A 140 18.61 34.70 -27.43
CA THR A 140 17.91 35.64 -26.57
C THR A 140 16.45 35.83 -26.99
N THR A 141 15.52 35.90 -26.04
CA THR A 141 14.27 36.70 -26.12
C THR A 141 13.66 36.78 -24.71
N LYS A 142 13.82 37.92 -24.01
CA LYS A 142 12.92 39.09 -23.93
C LYS A 142 11.73 38.89 -22.98
N ALA A 143 11.87 39.50 -21.80
CA ALA A 143 10.86 39.71 -20.79
C ALA A 143 9.68 40.55 -21.31
N ALA A 144 8.47 40.18 -20.88
CA ALA A 144 7.27 41.00 -20.96
C ALA A 144 6.73 41.22 -19.55
N THR A 145 6.79 42.47 -19.12
CA THR A 145 6.26 43.03 -17.89
C THR A 145 4.76 43.25 -18.05
N THR A 146 3.95 42.77 -17.11
CA THR A 146 2.55 43.20 -16.98
C THR A 146 2.19 43.41 -15.52
N THR A 147 2.09 44.69 -15.18
CA THR A 147 1.53 45.28 -13.96
C THR A 147 0.01 45.21 -13.97
N THR A 148 -0.61 44.66 -12.92
CA THR A 148 -2.00 44.96 -12.58
C THR A 148 -2.30 44.86 -11.08
N LYS A 149 -2.22 46.03 -10.46
CA LYS A 149 -3.10 46.64 -9.44
C LYS A 149 -3.86 45.74 -8.45
N VAL A 150 -3.46 45.94 -7.19
CA VAL A 150 -4.15 45.65 -5.92
C VAL A 150 -5.57 46.24 -5.88
N ALA A 151 -6.53 45.45 -5.40
CA ALA A 151 -7.79 45.95 -4.85
C ALA A 151 -8.10 45.21 -3.54
N THR A 152 -8.05 45.99 -2.46
CA THR A 152 -8.34 45.64 -1.07
C THR A 152 -9.83 45.78 -0.83
N THR A 153 -10.50 44.78 -0.24
CA THR A 153 -11.81 44.96 0.39
C THR A 153 -11.89 44.21 1.72
N THR A 154 -11.82 44.99 2.78
CA THR A 154 -12.22 44.65 4.15
C THR A 154 -13.74 44.64 4.26
N LYS A 155 -14.34 43.64 4.91
CA LYS A 155 -15.50 43.86 5.78
C LYS A 155 -15.69 42.75 6.82
N ALA A 156 -15.95 43.19 8.04
CA ALA A 156 -16.09 42.43 9.26
C ALA A 156 -17.47 41.78 9.46
N ALA A 157 -17.48 40.91 10.48
CA ALA A 157 -18.52 40.10 11.09
C ALA A 157 -19.89 40.74 11.33
N THR A 158 -20.93 39.87 11.33
CA THR A 158 -21.98 39.88 12.37
C THR A 158 -22.59 38.49 12.59
N THR A 159 -22.76 38.16 13.87
CA THR A 159 -23.43 37.01 14.49
C THR A 159 -24.95 37.15 14.52
N THR A 160 -25.70 36.03 14.47
CA THR A 160 -26.90 35.80 15.30
C THR A 160 -27.29 34.30 15.44
N LYS A 161 -27.00 33.79 16.63
CA LYS A 161 -27.71 32.82 17.49
C LYS A 161 -29.06 32.24 17.01
N ALA A 162 -29.16 30.90 16.98
CA ALA A 162 -30.43 30.18 17.18
C ALA A 162 -30.18 28.89 18.00
N ALA A 163 -31.17 28.53 18.82
CA ALA A 163 -31.03 27.81 20.08
C ALA A 163 -31.11 26.27 20.01
N THR A 164 -30.43 25.69 20.99
CA THR A 164 -30.42 24.33 21.55
C THR A 164 -31.74 23.54 21.55
N LYS A 165 -31.68 22.25 21.21
CA LYS A 165 -32.41 21.20 21.95
C LYS A 165 -31.58 19.92 22.05
N THR A 166 -31.27 19.57 23.29
CA THR A 166 -30.50 18.41 23.74
C THR A 166 -31.35 17.14 23.75
N THR A 167 -30.84 16.05 23.19
CA THR A 167 -31.21 14.67 23.56
C THR A 167 -29.95 13.78 23.53
N THR A 168 -29.48 13.42 24.71
CA THR A 168 -28.72 12.22 25.10
C THR A 168 -29.35 10.93 24.51
N SER A 169 -28.68 9.82 24.18
CA SER A 169 -27.29 9.37 24.19
C SER A 169 -27.23 8.02 23.45
N ALA A 170 -26.22 7.81 22.61
CA ALA A 170 -25.51 6.53 22.39
C ALA A 170 -24.38 6.80 21.39
N ALA A 171 -23.32 7.47 21.85
CA ALA A 171 -22.14 7.71 21.06
C ALA A 171 -21.39 6.38 20.86
N SER A 172 -21.66 5.73 19.73
CA SER A 172 -20.79 4.73 19.13
C SER A 172 -19.39 5.35 18.99
N SER A 173 -18.40 4.71 19.60
CA SER A 173 -17.00 5.08 19.51
C SER A 173 -16.55 5.01 18.06
N SER A 174 -16.63 6.14 17.34
CA SER A 174 -16.17 6.26 15.97
C SER A 174 -14.66 6.31 15.96
N THR A 175 -14.02 5.15 16.07
CA THR A 175 -12.72 4.94 15.46
C THR A 175 -12.88 5.30 13.99
N ASN A 176 -12.13 6.27 13.49
CA ASN A 176 -12.22 6.73 12.10
C ASN A 176 -11.61 5.65 11.19
N THR A 177 -12.37 4.59 10.92
CA THR A 177 -11.91 3.38 10.22
C THR A 177 -11.82 3.56 8.71
N GLY A 178 -12.02 4.77 8.17
CA GLY A 178 -11.97 5.01 6.73
C GLY A 178 -13.18 4.50 5.93
N TYR A 179 -14.17 3.89 6.59
CA TYR A 179 -15.43 3.44 5.99
C TYR A 179 -16.62 3.70 6.93
N LYS A 180 -17.84 3.65 6.39
CA LYS A 180 -19.10 3.87 7.13
C LYS A 180 -20.14 2.84 6.71
N ALA A 181 -21.00 2.44 7.65
CA ALA A 181 -22.15 1.60 7.33
C ALA A 181 -23.08 2.29 6.33
N ILE A 182 -23.59 1.55 5.36
CA ILE A 182 -24.59 2.03 4.40
C ILE A 182 -25.98 1.87 5.02
N SER A 183 -26.72 2.97 5.12
CA SER A 183 -28.10 2.93 5.64
C SER A 183 -28.99 2.10 4.73
N GLY A 184 -29.64 1.07 5.28
CA GLY A 184 -30.45 0.13 4.50
C GLY A 184 -29.63 -0.87 3.66
N GLY A 185 -28.30 -0.86 3.80
CA GLY A 185 -27.42 -1.84 3.14
C GLY A 185 -27.60 -3.25 3.70
N ALA A 186 -27.18 -4.25 2.94
CA ALA A 186 -27.33 -5.65 3.32
C ALA A 186 -26.60 -5.95 4.64
N SER A 187 -27.23 -6.71 5.51
CA SER A 187 -26.64 -7.13 6.78
C SER A 187 -27.26 -8.44 7.25
N GLY A 188 -26.57 -9.13 8.16
CA GLY A 188 -27.08 -10.38 8.70
C GLY A 188 -26.00 -11.20 9.41
N SER A 189 -26.36 -12.44 9.70
CA SER A 189 -25.39 -13.48 10.08
C SER A 189 -25.02 -14.31 8.85
N GLY A 190 -23.81 -14.83 8.86
CA GLY A 190 -23.26 -15.60 7.74
C GLY A 190 -22.18 -16.57 8.18
N SER A 191 -21.70 -17.33 7.20
CA SER A 191 -20.58 -18.25 7.35
C SER A 191 -19.45 -17.85 6.42
N THR A 192 -18.24 -18.34 6.71
CA THR A 192 -17.10 -18.12 5.84
C THR A 192 -16.43 -19.42 5.43
N THR A 193 -15.77 -19.38 4.29
CA THR A 193 -14.75 -20.36 3.88
C THR A 193 -13.49 -19.60 3.49
N ARG A 194 -12.52 -20.31 2.90
CA ARG A 194 -11.27 -19.76 2.41
C ARG A 194 -10.94 -20.38 1.05
N TYR A 195 -10.45 -19.57 0.13
CA TYR A 195 -10.01 -20.07 -1.18
C TYR A 195 -8.94 -19.18 -1.83
N TRP A 196 -8.25 -19.76 -2.80
CA TRP A 196 -7.47 -19.07 -3.81
C TRP A 196 -7.26 -20.02 -4.99
N ASP A 197 -8.08 -19.86 -6.01
CA ASP A 197 -8.10 -20.71 -7.21
C ASP A 197 -7.35 -20.09 -8.41
N CYS A 198 -6.87 -18.86 -8.25
CA CYS A 198 -6.23 -18.02 -9.25
C CYS A 198 -7.13 -17.59 -10.43
N CYS A 199 -8.39 -18.01 -10.47
CA CYS A 199 -9.29 -17.73 -11.58
C CYS A 199 -9.53 -16.22 -11.72
N LYS A 200 -9.81 -15.77 -12.95
CA LYS A 200 -10.45 -14.46 -13.13
C LYS A 200 -11.76 -14.43 -12.33
N ALA A 201 -11.92 -13.39 -11.52
CA ALA A 201 -13.08 -13.24 -10.65
C ALA A 201 -14.35 -12.89 -11.46
N SER A 202 -15.53 -13.27 -10.98
CA SER A 202 -16.78 -13.05 -11.73
C SER A 202 -17.12 -11.57 -11.91
N CYS A 203 -16.80 -10.71 -10.93
CA CYS A 203 -17.00 -9.27 -11.02
C CYS A 203 -15.95 -8.55 -11.89
N SER A 204 -14.99 -9.28 -12.44
CA SER A 204 -14.07 -8.75 -13.47
C SER A 204 -14.68 -8.72 -14.87
N TRP A 205 -15.87 -9.28 -15.06
CA TRP A 205 -16.59 -9.18 -16.33
C TRP A 205 -17.38 -7.86 -16.42
N PRO A 206 -17.41 -7.21 -17.60
CA PRO A 206 -18.27 -6.05 -17.83
C PRO A 206 -19.75 -6.32 -17.51
N ASN A 207 -20.47 -5.25 -17.14
CA ASN A 207 -21.93 -5.24 -16.96
C ASN A 207 -22.46 -6.18 -15.86
N LYS A 208 -21.61 -6.68 -14.95
CA LYS A 208 -22.04 -7.45 -13.79
C LYS A 208 -22.69 -6.60 -12.70
N ALA A 209 -22.30 -5.34 -12.58
CA ALA A 209 -22.88 -4.35 -11.67
C ALA A 209 -22.67 -2.93 -12.21
N SER A 210 -23.35 -1.95 -11.62
CA SER A 210 -23.12 -0.53 -11.90
C SER A 210 -21.86 -0.03 -11.17
N VAL A 211 -20.74 -0.08 -11.87
CA VAL A 211 -19.40 0.22 -11.32
C VAL A 211 -18.62 1.20 -12.19
N SER A 212 -17.56 1.78 -11.64
CA SER A 212 -16.57 2.62 -12.35
C SER A 212 -15.88 1.83 -13.46
N ASN A 213 -15.24 0.71 -13.09
CA ASN A 213 -14.69 -0.33 -13.96
C ASN A 213 -14.97 -1.69 -13.32
N PRO A 214 -14.96 -2.81 -14.06
CA PRO A 214 -14.93 -4.15 -13.47
C PRO A 214 -13.70 -4.36 -12.59
N VAL A 215 -13.69 -5.43 -11.80
CA VAL A 215 -12.47 -5.80 -11.05
C VAL A 215 -11.33 -6.12 -12.01
N ASP A 216 -10.16 -5.56 -11.76
CA ASP A 216 -8.93 -5.76 -12.53
C ASP A 216 -8.63 -7.25 -12.79
N VAL A 217 -8.19 -7.53 -14.01
CA VAL A 217 -7.71 -8.85 -14.45
C VAL A 217 -6.21 -8.77 -14.66
N CYS A 218 -5.46 -9.75 -14.15
CA CYS A 218 -4.02 -9.78 -14.31
C CYS A 218 -3.56 -10.90 -15.24
N ALA A 219 -2.43 -10.68 -15.91
CA ALA A 219 -1.67 -11.71 -16.60
C ALA A 219 -1.07 -12.72 -15.62
N ALA A 220 -0.42 -13.76 -16.14
CA ALA A 220 0.12 -14.85 -15.32
C ALA A 220 1.08 -14.36 -14.21
N ASN A 221 1.82 -13.27 -14.41
CA ASN A 221 2.67 -12.67 -13.39
C ASN A 221 1.89 -12.07 -12.19
N GLY A 222 0.56 -11.95 -12.30
CA GLY A 222 -0.35 -11.40 -11.29
C GLY A 222 -0.23 -9.89 -11.06
N ILE A 223 0.40 -9.16 -11.98
CA ILE A 223 0.68 -7.71 -11.87
C ILE A 223 0.22 -6.95 -13.10
N SER A 224 0.58 -7.42 -14.30
CA SER A 224 0.26 -6.73 -15.54
C SER A 224 -1.25 -6.82 -15.80
N LEU A 225 -1.91 -5.67 -15.84
CA LEU A 225 -3.34 -5.60 -16.15
C LEU A 225 -3.61 -6.06 -17.58
N LEU A 226 -4.72 -6.77 -17.74
CA LEU A 226 -5.24 -7.26 -19.02
C LEU A 226 -6.60 -6.61 -19.29
N ASP A 227 -7.04 -6.69 -20.56
CA ASP A 227 -8.37 -6.28 -20.96
C ASP A 227 -9.44 -7.06 -20.19
N GLU A 228 -10.50 -6.39 -19.75
CA GLU A 228 -11.56 -6.96 -18.94
C GLU A 228 -12.37 -8.05 -19.67
N ASN A 229 -12.27 -8.17 -21.00
CA ASN A 229 -12.86 -9.26 -21.77
C ASN A 229 -11.94 -10.46 -21.94
N THR A 230 -10.70 -10.40 -21.43
CA THR A 230 -9.77 -11.53 -21.49
C THR A 230 -10.36 -12.75 -20.80
N ALA A 231 -10.33 -13.90 -21.48
CA ALA A 231 -10.83 -15.16 -20.95
C ALA A 231 -10.07 -15.58 -19.68
N SER A 232 -10.79 -16.24 -18.76
CA SER A 232 -10.21 -16.73 -17.50
C SER A 232 -9.19 -17.83 -17.77
N GLY A 233 -8.08 -17.85 -17.04
CA GLY A 233 -7.14 -18.98 -17.03
C GLY A 233 -7.76 -20.29 -16.56
N CYS A 234 -8.90 -20.23 -15.87
CA CYS A 234 -9.70 -21.41 -15.51
C CYS A 234 -10.60 -21.92 -16.64
N ASP A 235 -10.66 -21.21 -17.77
CA ASP A 235 -11.41 -21.56 -18.97
C ASP A 235 -10.54 -21.37 -20.23
N ASN A 236 -9.32 -21.91 -20.18
CA ASN A 236 -8.32 -21.88 -21.27
C ASN A 236 -7.89 -20.48 -21.74
N GLY A 237 -8.10 -19.44 -20.92
CA GLY A 237 -7.66 -18.08 -21.17
C GLY A 237 -6.33 -17.72 -20.49
N SER A 238 -6.06 -16.42 -20.40
CA SER A 238 -4.83 -15.87 -19.82
C SER A 238 -5.07 -14.84 -18.69
N GLY A 239 -6.33 -14.63 -18.33
CA GLY A 239 -6.75 -13.73 -17.25
C GLY A 239 -6.84 -14.43 -15.90
N PHE A 240 -6.17 -13.88 -14.90
CA PHE A 240 -6.10 -14.41 -13.54
C PHE A 240 -6.44 -13.33 -12.52
N MET A 241 -6.71 -13.76 -11.29
CA MET A 241 -6.80 -12.85 -10.14
C MET A 241 -5.45 -12.15 -9.89
N CYS A 242 -5.50 -10.85 -9.61
CA CYS A 242 -4.31 -10.06 -9.33
C CYS A 242 -3.70 -10.37 -7.96
N ASN A 243 -2.36 -10.29 -7.86
CA ASN A 243 -1.62 -10.55 -6.61
C ASN A 243 -2.05 -9.58 -5.50
N ASN A 244 -2.46 -8.36 -5.82
CA ASN A 244 -2.87 -7.37 -4.83
C ASN A 244 -4.26 -7.64 -4.22
N ASN A 245 -5.03 -8.63 -4.72
CA ASN A 245 -6.30 -9.11 -4.15
C ASN A 245 -6.12 -10.07 -2.96
N GLN A 246 -4.99 -9.97 -2.26
CA GLN A 246 -4.69 -10.69 -1.02
C GLN A 246 -5.21 -9.93 0.21
N PRO A 247 -5.44 -10.62 1.34
CA PRO A 247 -5.84 -9.98 2.59
C PRO A 247 -4.62 -9.44 3.34
N TRP A 248 -4.82 -8.39 4.16
CA TRP A 248 -3.78 -7.81 5.02
C TRP A 248 -4.35 -7.27 6.32
N ALA A 249 -3.52 -7.23 7.35
CA ALA A 249 -3.86 -6.61 8.63
C ALA A 249 -3.69 -5.08 8.54
N VAL A 250 -4.69 -4.33 8.98
CA VAL A 250 -4.58 -2.88 9.22
C VAL A 250 -4.02 -2.62 10.61
N ASN A 251 -4.49 -3.39 11.59
CA ASN A 251 -3.98 -3.49 12.95
C ASN A 251 -4.40 -4.86 13.52
N ASP A 252 -4.22 -5.09 14.82
CA ASP A 252 -4.54 -6.39 15.43
C ASP A 252 -6.03 -6.75 15.38
N ASP A 253 -6.94 -5.78 15.30
CA ASP A 253 -8.39 -5.99 15.36
C ASP A 253 -9.10 -5.79 14.02
N LEU A 254 -8.44 -5.18 13.04
CA LEU A 254 -8.98 -4.88 11.72
C LEU A 254 -8.07 -5.42 10.61
N ALA A 255 -8.66 -6.16 9.67
CA ALA A 255 -8.06 -6.54 8.40
C ALA A 255 -8.89 -6.05 7.22
N TYR A 256 -8.24 -5.94 6.06
CA TYR A 256 -8.89 -5.74 4.78
C TYR A 256 -8.58 -6.93 3.85
N GLY A 257 -9.46 -7.16 2.88
CA GLY A 257 -9.24 -8.17 1.86
C GLY A 257 -10.39 -8.29 0.89
N PHE A 258 -10.50 -9.46 0.28
CA PHE A 258 -11.45 -9.71 -0.80
C PHE A 258 -12.16 -11.03 -0.56
N ALA A 259 -13.33 -11.20 -1.16
CA ALA A 259 -14.12 -12.41 -1.03
C ALA A 259 -14.91 -12.74 -2.29
N ALA A 260 -15.23 -14.01 -2.46
CA ALA A 260 -16.43 -14.39 -3.18
C ALA A 260 -17.63 -14.33 -2.21
N ALA A 261 -18.82 -13.99 -2.70
CA ALA A 261 -20.01 -13.97 -1.84
C ALA A 261 -21.24 -14.57 -2.50
N SER A 262 -22.17 -15.00 -1.64
CA SER A 262 -23.56 -15.31 -1.95
C SER A 262 -24.43 -14.71 -0.85
N ILE A 263 -25.13 -13.61 -1.15
CA ILE A 263 -25.87 -12.82 -0.17
C ILE A 263 -27.37 -13.00 -0.38
N ALA A 264 -28.09 -13.33 0.71
CA ALA A 264 -29.52 -13.60 0.68
C ALA A 264 -30.31 -12.41 0.11
N GLY A 265 -31.23 -12.69 -0.82
CA GLY A 265 -32.09 -11.66 -1.41
C GLY A 265 -31.37 -10.68 -2.34
N SER A 266 -30.14 -11.00 -2.76
CA SER A 266 -29.33 -10.19 -3.68
C SER A 266 -28.84 -11.04 -4.86
N ASN A 267 -28.03 -10.44 -5.73
CA ASN A 267 -27.39 -11.09 -6.88
C ASN A 267 -26.07 -10.36 -7.22
N GLU A 268 -25.38 -10.76 -8.30
CA GLU A 268 -24.12 -10.13 -8.71
C GLU A 268 -24.21 -8.61 -8.87
N ALA A 269 -25.32 -8.09 -9.42
CA ALA A 269 -25.52 -6.65 -9.56
C ALA A 269 -25.60 -5.94 -8.20
N GLY A 270 -26.11 -6.63 -7.18
CA GLY A 270 -26.20 -6.15 -5.81
C GLY A 270 -24.86 -6.18 -5.06
N TRP A 271 -24.09 -7.27 -5.16
CA TRP A 271 -22.88 -7.44 -4.34
C TRP A 271 -21.55 -7.15 -5.04
N CYS A 272 -21.46 -7.23 -6.37
CA CYS A 272 -20.18 -7.02 -7.05
C CYS A 272 -19.59 -5.65 -6.73
N CYS A 273 -18.34 -5.67 -6.29
CA CYS A 273 -17.56 -4.52 -5.82
C CYS A 273 -18.13 -3.80 -4.59
N GLY A 274 -19.18 -4.34 -3.95
CA GLY A 274 -19.67 -3.88 -2.66
C GLY A 274 -18.71 -4.28 -1.54
N CYS A 275 -18.68 -3.48 -0.48
CA CYS A 275 -17.84 -3.75 0.68
C CYS A 275 -18.66 -4.09 1.91
N TYR A 276 -18.17 -5.03 2.71
CA TYR A 276 -18.85 -5.53 3.89
C TYR A 276 -17.88 -5.62 5.06
N GLU A 277 -18.24 -5.04 6.19
CA GLU A 277 -17.56 -5.30 7.46
C GLU A 277 -18.09 -6.62 8.01
N LEU A 278 -17.22 -7.62 8.11
CA LEU A 278 -17.44 -8.87 8.78
C LEU A 278 -16.94 -8.74 10.23
N THR A 279 -17.76 -9.12 11.20
CA THR A 279 -17.34 -9.31 12.59
C THR A 279 -17.41 -10.80 12.89
N PHE A 280 -16.27 -11.46 13.10
CA PHE A 280 -16.23 -12.88 13.37
C PHE A 280 -16.86 -13.20 14.72
N THR A 281 -17.69 -14.23 14.78
CA THR A 281 -18.44 -14.63 15.98
C THR A 281 -18.01 -15.99 16.55
N SER A 282 -17.08 -16.67 15.88
CA SER A 282 -16.53 -17.96 16.29
C SER A 282 -15.07 -18.13 15.82
N GLY A 283 -14.42 -19.21 16.23
CA GLY A 283 -13.02 -19.47 15.91
C GLY A 283 -12.03 -18.55 16.62
N ALA A 284 -10.74 -18.71 16.33
CA ALA A 284 -9.66 -17.96 16.97
C ALA A 284 -9.63 -16.46 16.58
N ALA A 285 -10.30 -16.09 15.48
CA ALA A 285 -10.48 -14.71 15.05
C ALA A 285 -11.75 -14.05 15.63
N SER A 286 -12.51 -14.74 16.49
CA SER A 286 -13.73 -14.19 17.08
C SER A 286 -13.50 -12.82 17.73
N GLY A 287 -14.42 -11.88 17.47
CA GLY A 287 -14.34 -10.48 17.89
C GLY A 287 -13.55 -9.57 16.94
N LYS A 288 -12.70 -10.11 16.07
CA LYS A 288 -11.98 -9.32 15.07
C LYS A 288 -12.90 -8.92 13.92
N LYS A 289 -12.51 -7.85 13.25
CA LYS A 289 -13.24 -7.29 12.10
C LYS A 289 -12.42 -7.41 10.82
N MET A 290 -13.09 -7.73 9.72
CA MET A 290 -12.50 -7.73 8.39
C MET A 290 -13.42 -6.99 7.43
N VAL A 291 -12.95 -5.93 6.77
CA VAL A 291 -13.70 -5.35 5.65
C VAL A 291 -13.26 -6.01 4.36
N VAL A 292 -14.21 -6.61 3.66
CA VAL A 292 -13.96 -7.27 2.38
C VAL A 292 -14.66 -6.54 1.25
N GLN A 293 -14.00 -6.44 0.11
CA GLN A 293 -14.68 -6.14 -1.16
C GLN A 293 -15.04 -7.45 -1.86
N VAL A 294 -16.29 -7.58 -2.29
CA VAL A 294 -16.74 -8.76 -3.03
C VAL A 294 -16.32 -8.63 -4.49
N THR A 295 -15.43 -9.51 -4.95
CA THR A 295 -14.92 -9.51 -6.33
C THR A 295 -15.36 -10.73 -7.12
N ASN A 296 -15.93 -11.74 -6.46
CA ASN A 296 -16.40 -12.96 -7.08
C ASN A 296 -17.74 -13.41 -6.51
N THR A 297 -18.39 -14.33 -7.20
CA THR A 297 -19.60 -15.02 -6.72
C THR A 297 -19.27 -16.45 -6.36
N GLY A 298 -19.72 -16.91 -5.19
CA GLY A 298 -19.64 -18.32 -4.82
C GLY A 298 -20.98 -19.01 -5.07
N GLY A 299 -21.17 -19.53 -6.29
CA GLY A 299 -22.44 -20.11 -6.74
C GLY A 299 -22.84 -21.42 -6.04
N ASP A 300 -21.90 -22.07 -5.36
CA ASP A 300 -22.06 -23.29 -4.56
C ASP A 300 -22.28 -22.99 -3.06
N LEU A 301 -22.21 -21.73 -2.66
CA LEU A 301 -22.22 -21.34 -1.26
C LEU A 301 -23.65 -21.18 -0.72
N GLY A 302 -23.82 -21.48 0.56
CA GLY A 302 -25.08 -21.26 1.27
C GLY A 302 -25.47 -19.78 1.35
N SER A 303 -26.64 -19.52 1.92
CA SER A 303 -27.13 -18.16 2.12
C SER A 303 -26.20 -17.34 3.05
N ASN A 304 -25.88 -16.10 2.67
CA ASN A 304 -24.96 -15.21 3.39
C ASN A 304 -23.58 -15.81 3.66
N HIS A 305 -22.97 -16.33 2.60
CA HIS A 305 -21.64 -16.94 2.68
C HIS A 305 -20.59 -16.05 2.04
N PHE A 306 -19.45 -15.90 2.72
CA PHE A 306 -18.29 -15.17 2.21
C PHE A 306 -17.08 -16.10 2.14
N ASP A 307 -16.65 -16.46 0.93
CA ASP A 307 -15.45 -17.25 0.71
C ASP A 307 -14.24 -16.32 0.62
N LEU A 308 -13.42 -16.30 1.67
CA LEU A 308 -12.38 -15.29 1.84
C LEU A 308 -11.18 -15.62 0.94
N GLN A 309 -10.76 -14.66 0.12
CA GLN A 309 -9.58 -14.81 -0.73
C GLN A 309 -8.33 -14.78 0.13
N MET A 310 -7.64 -15.91 0.22
CA MET A 310 -6.36 -16.03 0.91
C MET A 310 -5.50 -17.09 0.22
N PRO A 311 -4.32 -16.75 -0.32
CA PRO A 311 -3.46 -17.72 -0.97
C PRO A 311 -3.15 -18.93 -0.08
N GLY A 312 -3.25 -20.12 -0.66
CA GLY A 312 -3.13 -21.36 0.08
C GLY A 312 -4.37 -21.70 0.91
N GLY A 313 -5.51 -21.05 0.68
CA GLY A 313 -6.82 -21.42 1.23
C GLY A 313 -7.45 -22.67 0.60
N GLY A 314 -6.88 -23.14 -0.51
CA GLY A 314 -7.42 -24.24 -1.32
C GLY A 314 -7.98 -23.71 -2.64
N VAL A 315 -7.82 -24.48 -3.71
CA VAL A 315 -8.28 -24.10 -5.05
C VAL A 315 -9.78 -24.43 -5.25
N GLY A 316 -10.31 -25.38 -4.49
CA GLY A 316 -11.71 -25.76 -4.56
C GLY A 316 -12.07 -26.45 -5.87
N ILE A 317 -13.17 -26.03 -6.50
CA ILE A 317 -13.70 -26.66 -7.71
C ILE A 317 -12.73 -26.47 -8.89
N PHE A 318 -12.24 -25.25 -9.09
CA PHE A 318 -11.34 -24.88 -10.18
C PHE A 318 -9.89 -24.85 -9.72
N ASN A 319 -8.94 -24.91 -10.67
CA ASN A 319 -7.52 -24.77 -10.36
C ASN A 319 -6.81 -24.00 -11.48
N GLY A 320 -7.04 -22.69 -11.53
CA GLY A 320 -6.28 -21.79 -12.40
C GLY A 320 -4.82 -21.64 -11.96
N CYS A 321 -4.51 -21.97 -10.71
CA CYS A 321 -3.16 -21.86 -10.17
C CYS A 321 -2.18 -22.84 -10.84
N ALA A 322 -2.66 -23.98 -11.33
CA ALA A 322 -1.87 -24.89 -12.16
C ALA A 322 -1.40 -24.19 -13.46
N ALA A 323 -2.30 -23.49 -14.14
CA ALA A 323 -1.98 -22.74 -15.36
C ALA A 323 -1.15 -21.48 -15.09
N GLN A 324 -1.42 -20.77 -13.99
CA GLN A 324 -0.74 -19.51 -13.66
C GLN A 324 0.68 -19.71 -13.13
N TRP A 325 0.83 -20.64 -12.19
CA TRP A 325 2.00 -20.76 -11.32
C TRP A 325 2.62 -22.16 -11.34
N GLY A 326 2.09 -23.10 -12.13
CA GLY A 326 2.52 -24.50 -12.09
C GLY A 326 2.19 -25.17 -10.75
N ALA A 327 1.12 -24.75 -10.07
CA ALA A 327 0.69 -25.38 -8.83
C ALA A 327 0.34 -26.87 -9.05
N PRO A 328 0.42 -27.71 -8.00
CA PRO A 328 -0.07 -29.10 -8.07
C PRO A 328 -1.54 -29.18 -8.48
N ASN A 329 -2.00 -30.38 -8.88
CA ASN A 329 -3.37 -30.62 -9.33
C ASN A 329 -4.44 -30.24 -8.29
N ASP A 330 -4.12 -30.36 -7.00
CA ASP A 330 -4.99 -29.98 -5.88
C ASP A 330 -4.60 -28.61 -5.26
N GLY A 331 -3.74 -27.85 -5.92
CA GLY A 331 -3.17 -26.60 -5.41
C GLY A 331 -2.06 -26.81 -4.38
N TRP A 332 -1.72 -25.77 -3.63
CA TRP A 332 -0.75 -25.85 -2.54
C TRP A 332 -1.46 -26.34 -1.26
N GLY A 333 -1.32 -27.62 -0.96
CA GLY A 333 -1.97 -28.30 0.16
C GLY A 333 -3.20 -29.10 -0.28
N ALA A 334 -4.21 -29.19 0.58
CA ALA A 334 -5.45 -29.87 0.27
C ALA A 334 -6.30 -29.07 -0.73
N ARG A 335 -6.99 -29.75 -1.64
CA ARG A 335 -7.88 -29.10 -2.63
C ARG A 335 -8.86 -28.12 -1.99
N TYR A 336 -9.46 -28.53 -0.87
CA TYR A 336 -10.32 -27.69 -0.03
C TYR A 336 -9.61 -27.46 1.30
N GLY A 337 -9.43 -26.20 1.69
CA GLY A 337 -8.74 -25.81 2.93
C GLY A 337 -7.23 -25.55 2.77
N GLY A 338 -6.62 -26.00 1.67
CA GLY A 338 -5.28 -25.62 1.22
C GLY A 338 -4.16 -26.05 2.17
N VAL A 339 -3.19 -25.17 2.37
CA VAL A 339 -2.04 -25.43 3.24
C VAL A 339 -2.45 -25.60 4.71
N SER A 340 -1.64 -26.33 5.47
CA SER A 340 -1.97 -26.74 6.83
C SER A 340 -1.16 -26.01 7.92
N ALA A 341 0.00 -25.47 7.55
CA ALA A 341 0.91 -24.79 8.46
C ALA A 341 1.49 -23.49 7.85
N LEU A 342 1.90 -22.57 8.71
CA LEU A 342 2.58 -21.32 8.31
C LEU A 342 3.83 -21.59 7.47
N SER A 343 4.57 -22.67 7.76
CA SER A 343 5.75 -23.10 6.99
C SER A 343 5.43 -23.43 5.54
N ASP A 344 4.24 -23.98 5.28
CA ASP A 344 3.82 -24.39 3.93
C ASP A 344 3.70 -23.18 2.99
N CYS A 345 3.55 -21.96 3.53
CA CYS A 345 3.53 -20.74 2.74
C CYS A 345 4.81 -20.55 1.91
N SER A 346 5.94 -21.17 2.25
CA SER A 346 7.14 -21.10 1.42
C SER A 346 7.04 -21.87 0.11
N SER A 347 6.06 -22.78 -0.01
CA SER A 347 5.80 -23.53 -1.26
C SER A 347 5.01 -22.72 -2.29
N LEU A 348 4.39 -21.61 -1.88
CA LEU A 348 3.67 -20.71 -2.78
C LEU A 348 4.64 -19.73 -3.46
N PRO A 349 4.28 -19.18 -4.64
CA PRO A 349 4.99 -18.08 -5.26
C PRO A 349 5.24 -16.93 -4.28
N SER A 350 6.42 -16.33 -4.33
CA SER A 350 6.83 -15.26 -3.40
C SER A 350 5.80 -14.13 -3.29
N ALA A 351 5.17 -13.77 -4.42
CA ALA A 351 4.12 -12.75 -4.50
C ALA A 351 2.88 -13.08 -3.66
N LEU A 352 2.59 -14.36 -3.39
CA LEU A 352 1.40 -14.84 -2.69
C LEU A 352 1.65 -15.21 -1.22
N GLN A 353 2.92 -15.20 -0.78
CA GLN A 353 3.25 -15.65 0.57
C GLN A 353 2.74 -14.70 1.65
N ALA A 354 2.57 -13.41 1.35
CA ALA A 354 2.09 -12.43 2.32
C ALA A 354 0.64 -12.74 2.77
N GLY A 355 -0.26 -12.95 1.82
CA GLY A 355 -1.65 -13.33 2.08
C GLY A 355 -1.74 -14.73 2.71
N CYS A 356 -0.88 -15.67 2.31
CA CYS A 356 -0.79 -16.98 2.97
C CYS A 356 -0.40 -16.83 4.45
N LYS A 357 0.64 -16.05 4.75
CA LYS A 357 1.09 -15.82 6.13
C LYS A 357 0.04 -15.06 6.95
N TRP A 358 -0.73 -14.16 6.34
CA TRP A 358 -1.85 -13.49 7.00
C TRP A 358 -2.86 -14.48 7.59
N ARG A 359 -3.18 -15.56 6.86
CA ARG A 359 -4.10 -16.62 7.32
C ARG A 359 -3.69 -17.18 8.68
N PHE A 360 -2.40 -17.48 8.86
CA PHE A 360 -1.90 -18.07 10.10
C PHE A 360 -1.63 -17.03 11.20
N ASN A 361 -1.26 -15.80 10.82
CA ASN A 361 -0.84 -14.77 11.76
C ASN A 361 -2.01 -13.95 12.31
N TRP A 362 -2.70 -13.18 11.45
CA TRP A 362 -3.77 -12.28 11.89
C TRP A 362 -5.09 -13.03 12.05
N PHE A 363 -5.41 -13.88 11.07
CA PHE A 363 -6.64 -14.68 11.05
C PHE A 363 -6.57 -15.93 11.95
N LYS A 364 -5.40 -16.19 12.54
CA LYS A 364 -5.14 -17.26 13.52
C LYS A 364 -5.54 -18.66 13.02
N ASN A 365 -5.43 -18.88 11.71
CA ASN A 365 -5.85 -20.10 11.03
C ASN A 365 -7.27 -20.54 11.42
N SER A 366 -8.18 -19.58 11.60
CA SER A 366 -9.56 -19.88 11.96
C SER A 366 -10.22 -20.72 10.87
N ASP A 367 -10.81 -21.83 11.26
CA ASP A 367 -11.45 -22.75 10.31
C ASP A 367 -12.93 -22.36 10.15
N ASN A 368 -13.23 -21.72 9.02
CA ASN A 368 -14.58 -21.34 8.60
C ASN A 368 -15.41 -20.64 9.70
N PRO A 369 -14.86 -19.57 10.33
CA PRO A 369 -15.58 -18.89 11.40
C PRO A 369 -16.91 -18.31 10.90
N SER A 370 -17.98 -18.52 11.66
CA SER A 370 -19.22 -17.74 11.53
C SER A 370 -18.94 -16.26 11.79
N MET A 371 -19.79 -15.40 11.22
CA MET A 371 -19.68 -13.96 11.35
C MET A 371 -21.06 -13.28 11.31
N THR A 372 -21.09 -12.02 11.74
CA THR A 372 -22.10 -11.06 11.30
C THR A 372 -21.49 -10.13 10.26
N PHE A 373 -22.31 -9.62 9.35
CA PHE A 373 -21.86 -8.67 8.34
C PHE A 373 -22.81 -7.48 8.22
N LYS A 374 -22.26 -6.37 7.75
CA LYS A 374 -23.02 -5.21 7.29
C LYS A 374 -22.32 -4.56 6.11
N GLU A 375 -23.10 -4.09 5.16
CA GLU A 375 -22.61 -3.33 4.01
C GLU A 375 -22.07 -1.97 4.45
N VAL A 376 -20.92 -1.61 3.90
CA VAL A 376 -20.18 -0.39 4.21
C VAL A 376 -19.70 0.29 2.92
N THR A 377 -19.44 1.59 2.99
CA THR A 377 -18.68 2.28 1.95
C THR A 377 -17.34 1.61 1.77
N CYS A 378 -16.87 1.42 0.54
CA CYS A 378 -15.57 0.81 0.33
C CYS A 378 -14.42 1.73 0.78
N PRO A 379 -13.50 1.26 1.64
CA PRO A 379 -12.21 1.90 1.84
C PRO A 379 -11.46 2.08 0.51
N ALA A 380 -10.77 3.21 0.36
CA ALA A 380 -10.00 3.51 -0.85
C ALA A 380 -8.88 2.48 -1.10
N GLU A 381 -8.35 1.87 -0.03
CA GLU A 381 -7.32 0.84 -0.11
C GLU A 381 -7.81 -0.43 -0.82
N LEU A 382 -9.11 -0.74 -0.76
CA LEU A 382 -9.71 -1.87 -1.46
C LEU A 382 -10.00 -1.53 -2.92
N THR A 383 -10.67 -0.40 -3.17
CA THR A 383 -11.04 0.01 -4.54
C THR A 383 -9.82 0.36 -5.41
N THR A 384 -8.75 0.90 -4.82
CA THR A 384 -7.48 1.15 -5.52
C THR A 384 -6.79 -0.15 -5.95
N ARG A 385 -6.97 -1.24 -5.19
CA ARG A 385 -6.36 -2.54 -5.53
C ARG A 385 -7.16 -3.29 -6.57
N SER A 386 -8.49 -3.23 -6.50
CA SER A 386 -9.38 -3.95 -7.41
C SER A 386 -9.69 -3.17 -8.69
N GLY A 387 -9.46 -1.87 -8.73
CA GLY A 387 -9.90 -1.01 -9.85
C GLY A 387 -11.41 -0.77 -9.90
N CYS A 388 -12.19 -1.34 -8.97
CA CYS A 388 -13.65 -1.37 -9.03
C CYS A 388 -14.29 -0.62 -7.87
N GLU A 389 -15.20 0.29 -8.18
CA GLU A 389 -16.01 1.05 -7.22
C GLU A 389 -17.47 1.12 -7.70
N ARG A 390 -18.44 0.92 -6.80
CA ARG A 390 -19.87 1.03 -7.13
C ARG A 390 -20.27 2.51 -7.31
N LYS A 391 -21.11 2.78 -8.31
CA LYS A 391 -21.61 4.13 -8.64
C LYS A 391 -22.74 4.60 -7.74
#